data_AF-V4PFE7-F1
#
_entry.id   AF-V4PFE7-F1
#
_cell.length_a   1.000
_cell.length_b   1.000
_cell.length_c   1.000
_cell.angle_alpha   90.00
_cell.angle_beta   90.00
_cell.angle_gamma   90.00
#
_symmetry.space_group_name_H-M   'P 1'
#
loop_
_entity.id
_entity.type
_entity.pdbx_description
1 polymer ?
#
loop_
_entity_poly.entity_id
_entity_poly.type
_entity_poly.pdbx_seq_one_letter_code
_entity_poly.pdbx_strand_id
1 'polypeptide(L)' 'MELDLPITAILTVVAALLTTFFGFMGTRPMNPKKGPRMVPWTFLMLLTFTATMFLIVHVLNLIGVQTAPPPQFPKA' A
#
# COMPACT_ATOMS: atom_id res chain seq x y z
N MET A 1 -0.37 -18.72 8.62
CA MET A 1 -0.39 -18.79 7.13
C MET A 1 0.86 -18.06 6.69
N GLU A 2 1.90 -18.80 6.31
CA GLU A 2 3.14 -18.21 5.80
C GLU A 2 2.85 -17.57 4.43
N LEU A 3 3.28 -16.33 4.23
CA LEU A 3 3.13 -15.60 2.97
C LEU A 3 4.39 -15.81 2.13
N ASP A 4 4.31 -16.71 1.15
CA ASP A 4 5.43 -17.02 0.27
C ASP A 4 5.81 -15.84 -0.63
N LEU A 5 7.09 -15.77 -0.99
CA LEU A 5 7.67 -14.75 -1.88
C LEU A 5 6.84 -14.47 -3.15
N PRO A 6 6.42 -15.48 -3.96
CA PRO A 6 5.61 -15.26 -5.15
C PRO A 6 4.25 -14.61 -4.84
N ILE A 7 3.59 -15.02 -3.76
CA ILE A 7 2.27 -14.49 -3.39
C ILE A 7 2.40 -13.02 -2.96
N THR A 8 3.39 -12.72 -2.12
CA THR A 8 3.64 -11.35 -1.66
C THR A 8 4.00 -10.43 -2.83
N ALA A 9 4.81 -10.90 -3.79
CA ALA A 9 5.14 -10.13 -4.99
C ALA A 9 3.90 -9.81 -5.85
N ILE A 10 3.04 -10.79 -6.09
CA ILE A 10 1.79 -10.60 -6.85
C ILE A 10 0.89 -9.59 -6.14
N LEU A 11 0.69 -9.74 -4.83
CA LEU A 11 -0.12 -8.81 -4.03
C LEU A 11 0.43 -7.39 -4.08
N THR A 12 1.76 -7.24 -4.05
CA THR A 12 2.43 -5.94 -4.11
C THR A 12 2.14 -5.24 -5.44
N VAL A 13 2.29 -5.95 -6.56
CA VAL A 13 2.00 -5.44 -7.91
C VAL A 13 0.52 -5.06 -8.05
N VAL A 14 -0.39 -5.93 -7.62
CA VAL A 14 -1.84 -5.64 -7.67
C VAL A 14 -2.18 -4.40 -6.84
N ALA A 15 -1.65 -4.29 -5.61
CA ALA A 15 -1.89 -3.14 -4.75
C ALA A 15 -1.33 -1.84 -5.35
N ALA A 16 -0.15 -1.91 -6.00
CA ALA A 16 0.43 -0.76 -6.70
C ALA A 16 -0.47 -0.30 -7.87
N LEU A 17 -0.95 -1.24 -8.69
CA LEU A 17 -1.88 -0.94 -9.79
C LEU A 17 -3.19 -0.31 -9.30
N LEU A 18 -3.77 -0.85 -8.23
CA LEU A 18 -4.97 -0.28 -7.60
C LEU A 18 -4.73 1.13 -7.07
N THR A 19 -3.57 1.38 -6.46
CA THR A 19 -3.19 2.71 -5.98
C THR A 19 -3.08 3.71 -7.13
N THR A 20 -2.42 3.34 -8.22
CA THR A 20 -2.35 4.21 -9.42
C THR A 20 -3.74 4.45 -10.02
N PHE A 21 -4.58 3.42 -10.08
CA PHE A 21 -5.94 3.53 -10.61
C PHE A 21 -6.84 4.43 -9.75
N PHE A 22 -6.81 4.26 -8.43
CA PHE A 22 -7.55 5.11 -7.50
C PHE A 22 -7.01 6.54 -7.47
N GLY A 23 -5.70 6.73 -7.60
CA GLY A 23 -5.09 8.05 -7.77
C GLY A 23 -5.54 8.74 -9.05
N PHE A 24 -5.52 8.01 -10.18
CA PHE A 24 -6.00 8.53 -11.47
C PHE A 24 -7.49 8.87 -11.45
N MET A 25 -8.32 8.09 -10.77
CA MET A 25 -9.73 8.47 -10.59
C MET A 25 -9.90 9.62 -9.62
N GLY A 26 -9.07 9.72 -8.59
CA GLY A 26 -9.01 10.83 -7.65
C GLY A 26 -8.81 12.18 -8.35
N THR A 27 -7.86 12.25 -9.28
CA THR A 27 -7.51 13.48 -10.01
C THR A 27 -8.54 13.93 -11.04
N ARG A 28 -9.55 13.11 -11.36
CA ARG A 28 -10.63 13.51 -12.28
C ARG A 28 -11.35 14.76 -11.73
N PRO A 29 -11.59 15.78 -12.57
CA PRO A 29 -12.18 17.05 -12.13
C PRO A 29 -13.57 16.81 -11.54
N MET A 30 -13.82 17.46 -10.40
CA MET A 30 -15.11 17.47 -9.73
C MET A 30 -16.14 18.08 -10.69
N ASN A 31 -17.16 17.33 -11.08
CA ASN A 31 -18.24 17.86 -11.93
C ASN A 31 -19.33 18.47 -11.04
N PRO A 32 -19.44 19.82 -10.94
CA PRO A 32 -20.41 20.46 -10.05
C PRO A 32 -21.87 20.18 -10.44
N LYS A 33 -22.15 19.76 -11.68
CA LYS A 33 -23.51 19.42 -12.15
C LYS A 33 -23.96 18.01 -11.76
N LYS A 34 -23.05 17.14 -11.32
CA LYS A 34 -23.33 15.72 -11.01
C LYS A 34 -23.53 15.43 -9.51
N GLY A 35 -23.49 16.48 -8.67
CA GLY A 35 -23.61 16.35 -7.22
C GLY A 35 -22.30 15.94 -6.52
N PRO A 36 -22.34 15.82 -5.17
CA PRO A 36 -21.19 15.47 -4.36
C PRO A 36 -20.59 14.11 -4.75
N ARG A 37 -19.27 13.96 -4.60
CA ARG A 37 -18.56 12.71 -4.90
C ARG A 37 -18.95 11.64 -3.88
N MET A 38 -19.75 10.67 -4.31
CA MET A 38 -20.22 9.57 -3.45
C MET A 38 -19.10 8.62 -3.02
N VAL A 39 -18.08 8.42 -3.87
CA VAL A 39 -16.95 7.53 -3.58
C VAL A 39 -15.72 8.38 -3.23
N PRO A 40 -15.13 8.21 -2.03
CA PRO A 40 -13.94 8.94 -1.62
C PRO A 40 -12.68 8.32 -2.24
N TRP A 41 -12.48 8.55 -3.54
CA TRP A 41 -11.36 7.99 -4.32
C TRP A 41 -9.98 8.28 -3.70
N THR A 42 -9.78 9.46 -3.13
CA THR A 42 -8.53 9.84 -2.46
C THR A 42 -8.29 9.02 -1.20
N PHE A 43 -9.34 8.73 -0.42
CA PHE A 43 -9.21 7.90 0.77
C PHE A 43 -8.88 6.45 0.39
N LEU A 44 -9.53 5.91 -0.65
CA LEU A 44 -9.23 4.58 -1.17
C LEU A 44 -7.79 4.49 -1.71
N MET A 45 -7.31 5.53 -2.39
CA MET A 45 -5.91 5.63 -2.85
C MET A 45 -4.93 5.58 -1.67
N LEU A 46 -5.19 6.36 -0.60
CA LEU A 46 -4.32 6.37 0.58
C LEU A 46 -4.31 5.00 1.27
N LEU A 47 -5.47 4.36 1.41
CA LEU A 47 -5.59 3.05 2.02
C LEU A 47 -4.81 2.00 1.23
N THR A 48 -4.97 1.94 -0.09
CA THR A 48 -4.20 0.99 -0.91
C THR A 48 -2.72 1.33 -0.92
N PHE A 49 -2.34 2.60 -0.94
CA PHE A 49 -0.95 3.03 -0.89
C PHE A 49 -0.27 2.56 0.41
N THR A 50 -0.91 2.74 1.56
CA THR A 50 -0.40 2.24 2.84
C THR A 50 -0.25 0.73 2.80
N ALA A 51 -1.23 -0.02 2.29
CA ALA A 51 -1.13 -1.47 2.14
C ALA A 51 0.04 -1.88 1.22
N THR A 52 0.23 -1.18 0.08
CA THR A 52 1.38 -1.40 -0.82
C THR A 52 2.70 -1.17 -0.10
N MET A 53 2.82 -0.09 0.70
CA MET A 53 4.05 0.16 1.48
C MET A 53 4.37 -0.98 2.44
N PHE A 54 3.39 -1.51 3.18
CA PHE A 54 3.61 -2.65 4.06
C PHE A 54 4.04 -3.91 3.30
N LEU A 55 3.42 -4.18 2.15
CA LEU A 55 3.80 -5.32 1.31
C LEU A 55 5.23 -5.17 0.76
N ILE A 56 5.64 -3.97 0.34
CA ILE A 56 7.02 -3.70 -0.08
C ILE A 56 8.00 -4.01 1.05
N VAL A 57 7.74 -3.53 2.27
CA VAL A 57 8.59 -3.82 3.44
C VAL A 57 8.64 -5.32 3.72
N HIS A 58 7.51 -6.03 3.57
CA HIS A 58 7.47 -7.48 3.74
C HIS A 58 8.32 -8.21 2.68
N VAL A 59 8.23 -7.80 1.41
CA VAL A 59 9.08 -8.33 0.33
C VAL A 59 10.56 -8.07 0.62
N LEU A 60 10.92 -6.86 1.05
CA LEU A 60 12.30 -6.53 1.42
C LEU A 60 12.82 -7.43 2.55
N ASN A 61 12.00 -7.69 3.56
CA ASN A 61 12.35 -8.58 4.66
C ASN A 61 12.53 -10.03 4.18
N LEU A 62 11.67 -10.51 3.27
CA LEU A 62 11.80 -11.85 2.67
C LEU A 62 13.07 -12.00 1.81
N ILE A 63 13.55 -10.92 1.19
CA ILE A 63 14.80 -10.90 0.41
C ILE A 63 16.05 -10.74 1.30
N GLY A 64 15.87 -10.62 2.62
CA GLY A 64 16.95 -10.56 3.60
C GLY A 64 17.39 -9.14 3.97
N VAL A 65 16.65 -8.11 3.56
CA VAL A 65 16.86 -6.74 4.04
C VAL A 65 16.25 -6.63 5.44
N GLN A 66 17.09 -6.73 6.47
CA GLN A 66 16.66 -6.60 7.86
C GLN A 66 16.20 -5.17 8.13
N THR A 67 14.89 -5.00 8.36
CA THR A 67 14.27 -3.75 8.82
C THR A 67 14.08 -3.72 10.34
N ALA A 68 14.57 -4.74 11.05
CA ALA A 68 14.49 -4.83 12.50
C ALA A 68 15.40 -3.77 13.16
N PRO A 69 14.95 -3.11 14.24
CA PRO A 69 15.81 -2.26 15.05
C PRO A 69 17.01 -3.06 15.57
N PRO A 70 18.21 -2.44 15.71
CA PRO A 70 19.34 -3.12 16.33
C PRO A 70 18.95 -3.62 17.73
N PRO A 71 19.52 -4.76 18.19
CA PRO A 71 19.21 -5.32 19.50
C PRO A 71 19.34 -4.24 20.57
N GLN A 72 18.22 -3.85 21.18
CA GLN A 72 18.25 -2.88 22.26
C GLN A 72 18.86 -3.59 23.47
N PHE A 73 19.93 -3.03 24.02
CA PHE A 73 20.55 -3.56 25.23
C PHE A 73 19.47 -3.73 26.33
N PRO A 74 19.52 -4.80 27.14
CA PRO A 74 18.58 -4.98 28.22
C PRO A 74 18.60 -3.74 29.11
N LYS A 75 17.43 -3.11 29.31
CA LYS A 75 17.29 -2.06 30.31
C LYS A 75 17.49 -2.74 31.66
N ALA A 76 18.63 -2.45 32.28
CA ALA A 76 19.01 -2.89 33.63
C ALA A 76 18.00 -2.43 34.67
#